data_AF-M4RJU9-F1
#
_entry.id   AF-M4RJU9-F1
#
_cell.length_a   1.000
_cell.length_b   1.000
_cell.length_c   1.000
_cell.angle_alpha   90.00
_cell.angle_beta   90.00
_cell.angle_gamma   90.00
#
_symmetry.space_group_name_H-M   'P 1'
#
loop_
_entity.id
_entity.type
_entity.pdbx_description
1 polymer ?
#
loop_
_entity_poly.entity_id
_entity_poly.type
_entity_poly.pdbx_seq_one_letter_code
_entity_poly.pdbx_strand_id
1 'polypeptide(L)'
;MKGFGGRELLYDTLVTRGANVAEWEVYKRVKLDSPVFTEDWYPAQIRCIIATSGEVIQAAFEYFEASWLTTLNWIVVSQRTADIASKLGVTQIDISRDASDQALIQCAQHVVKRARHFSEH
;
A
#
# COMPACT_ATOMS: atom_id res chain seq x y z
N MET A 1 -16.19 4.54 -17.12
CA MET A 1 -14.77 4.27 -17.39
C MET A 1 -14.09 3.76 -16.12
N LYS A 2 -13.34 2.68 -16.22
CA LYS A 2 -12.64 2.00 -15.11
C LYS A 2 -11.38 1.32 -15.63
N GLY A 3 -10.52 0.87 -14.72
CA GLY A 3 -9.51 -0.14 -15.07
C GLY A 3 -10.15 -1.53 -15.10
N PHE A 4 -9.49 -2.46 -15.79
CA PHE A 4 -9.89 -3.87 -15.84
C PHE A 4 -10.12 -4.44 -14.43
N GLY A 5 -11.30 -5.01 -14.19
CA GLY A 5 -11.69 -5.60 -12.90
C GLY A 5 -11.89 -4.61 -11.75
N GLY A 6 -11.93 -3.30 -12.04
CA GLY A 6 -12.15 -2.26 -11.03
C GLY A 6 -13.62 -1.88 -10.89
N ARG A 7 -14.08 -1.59 -9.66
CA ARG A 7 -15.44 -1.08 -9.38
C ARG A 7 -16.60 -2.07 -9.68
N GLU A 8 -16.37 -3.38 -9.68
CA GLU A 8 -17.44 -4.39 -9.85
C GLU A 8 -18.61 -4.18 -8.88
N LEU A 9 -18.33 -3.98 -7.59
CA LEU A 9 -19.36 -3.72 -6.58
C LEU A 9 -20.26 -2.52 -6.93
N LEU A 10 -19.68 -1.47 -7.53
CA LEU A 10 -20.44 -0.28 -7.94
C LEU A 10 -21.33 -0.60 -9.13
N TYR A 11 -20.81 -1.33 -10.12
CA TYR A 11 -21.60 -1.81 -11.25
C TYR A 11 -22.80 -2.63 -10.77
N ASP A 12 -22.54 -3.67 -9.97
CA ASP A 12 -23.56 -4.57 -9.44
C ASP A 12 -24.63 -3.81 -8.66
N THR A 13 -24.20 -2.87 -7.80
CA THR A 13 -25.11 -2.05 -6.99
C THR A 13 -26.01 -1.16 -7.85
N LEU A 14 -25.47 -0.57 -8.91
CA LEU A 14 -26.22 0.31 -9.80
C LEU A 14 -27.22 -0.47 -10.66
N VAL A 15 -26.79 -1.58 -11.26
CA VAL A 15 -27.66 -2.46 -12.06
C VAL A 15 -28.77 -3.05 -11.21
N THR A 16 -28.45 -3.53 -10.01
CA THR A 16 -29.45 -4.06 -9.06
C THR A 16 -30.51 -3.02 -8.68
N ARG A 17 -30.14 -1.73 -8.68
CA ARG A 17 -31.07 -0.61 -8.44
C ARG A 17 -31.83 -0.14 -9.69
N GLY A 18 -31.69 -0.83 -10.82
CA GLY A 18 -32.42 -0.56 -12.06
C GLY A 18 -31.75 0.46 -12.98
N ALA A 19 -30.50 0.85 -12.72
CA ALA A 19 -29.77 1.72 -13.63
C ALA A 19 -29.25 0.94 -14.85
N ASN A 20 -29.30 1.57 -16.03
CA ASN A 20 -28.59 1.07 -17.20
C ASN A 20 -27.13 1.55 -17.14
N VAL A 21 -26.19 0.62 -16.99
CA VAL A 21 -24.76 0.94 -16.79
C VAL A 21 -23.95 0.39 -17.94
N ALA A 22 -23.23 1.27 -18.64
CA ALA A 22 -22.25 0.90 -19.65
C ALA A 22 -20.83 0.99 -19.07
N GLU A 23 -20.07 -0.08 -19.20
CA GLU A 23 -18.68 -0.14 -18.73
C GLU A 23 -17.69 0.06 -19.88
N TRP A 24 -16.57 0.69 -19.54
CA TRP A 24 -15.46 0.94 -20.44
C TRP A 24 -14.17 0.72 -19.66
N GLU A 25 -13.52 -0.40 -19.91
CA GLU A 25 -12.23 -0.76 -19.31
C GLU A 25 -11.11 -0.17 -20.15
N VAL A 26 -10.60 0.99 -19.72
CA VAL A 26 -9.70 1.81 -20.55
C VAL A 26 -8.22 1.60 -20.24
N TYR A 27 -7.91 0.79 -19.23
CA TYR A 27 -6.55 0.37 -18.90
C TYR A 27 -6.57 -0.92 -18.07
N LYS A 28 -5.41 -1.59 -17.97
CA LYS A 28 -5.19 -2.75 -17.09
C LYS A 28 -3.88 -2.57 -16.34
N ARG A 29 -3.89 -2.88 -15.04
CA ARG A 29 -2.66 -2.97 -14.24
C ARG A 29 -1.96 -4.28 -14.58
N VAL A 30 -0.68 -4.20 -14.88
CA VAL A 30 0.17 -5.36 -15.15
C VAL A 30 1.28 -5.34 -14.13
N LYS A 31 1.43 -6.45 -13.40
CA LYS A 31 2.52 -6.63 -12.45
C LYS A 31 3.84 -6.77 -13.22
N LEU A 32 4.89 -6.15 -12.71
CA LEU A 32 6.24 -6.34 -13.23
C LEU A 32 6.82 -7.66 -12.68
N ASP A 33 7.55 -8.39 -13.51
CA ASP A 33 8.22 -9.64 -13.10
C ASP A 33 9.29 -9.39 -12.02
N SER A 34 9.90 -8.20 -12.05
CA SER A 34 10.85 -7.72 -11.05
C SER A 34 10.62 -6.23 -10.78
N PRO A 35 10.81 -5.75 -9.53
CA PRO A 35 10.78 -4.34 -9.22
C PRO A 35 11.90 -3.60 -9.95
N VAL A 36 11.58 -2.38 -10.39
CA VAL A 36 12.55 -1.45 -10.95
C VAL A 36 12.93 -0.47 -9.85
N PHE A 37 14.22 -0.39 -9.56
CA PHE A 37 14.75 0.52 -8.55
C PHE A 37 15.12 1.85 -9.18
N THR A 38 14.78 2.95 -8.50
CA THR A 38 15.16 4.30 -8.95
C THR A 38 16.62 4.61 -8.64
N GLU A 39 17.15 4.03 -7.57
CA GLU A 39 18.53 4.18 -7.10
C GLU A 39 18.99 2.88 -6.42
N ASP A 40 20.30 2.72 -6.22
CA ASP A 40 20.86 1.64 -5.42
C ASP A 40 20.54 1.85 -3.94
N TRP A 41 20.10 0.79 -3.25
CA TRP A 41 19.74 0.83 -1.84
C TRP A 41 20.06 -0.49 -1.14
N TYR A 42 20.22 -0.42 0.18
CA TYR A 42 20.47 -1.55 1.05
C TYR A 42 19.37 -1.64 2.12
N PRO A 43 18.95 -2.85 2.55
CA PRO A 43 17.93 -3.05 3.57
C PRO A 43 18.13 -2.22 4.84
N ALA A 44 19.38 -2.04 5.28
CA ALA A 44 19.73 -1.27 6.48
C ALA A 44 19.44 0.25 6.38
N GLN A 45 19.26 0.78 5.16
CA GLN A 45 18.94 2.18 4.92
C GLN A 45 17.43 2.46 5.03
N ILE A 46 16.59 1.43 4.92
CA ILE A 46 15.14 1.56 4.89
C ILE A 46 14.60 1.65 6.32
N ARG A 47 13.87 2.73 6.61
CA ARG A 47 13.25 2.98 7.93
C ARG A 47 11.77 2.64 7.97
N CYS A 48 11.09 2.76 6.84
CA CYS A 48 9.68 2.48 6.70
C CYS A 48 9.35 2.21 5.23
N ILE A 49 8.23 1.51 5.01
CA ILE A 49 7.66 1.27 3.69
C ILE A 49 6.33 2.01 3.59
N ILE A 50 6.09 2.69 2.47
CA ILE A 50 4.81 3.33 2.18
C ILE A 50 4.08 2.50 1.12
N ALA A 51 2.84 2.08 1.40
CA ALA A 51 2.01 1.35 0.45
C ALA A 51 0.62 1.98 0.31
N THR A 52 0.33 2.49 -0.89
CA THR A 52 -0.94 3.18 -1.21
C THR A 52 -2.03 2.22 -1.71
N SER A 53 -1.74 0.93 -1.83
CA SER A 53 -2.72 -0.09 -2.23
C SER A 53 -2.35 -1.48 -1.70
N GLY A 54 -3.35 -2.37 -1.63
CA GLY A 54 -3.12 -3.77 -1.26
C GLY A 54 -2.26 -4.52 -2.28
N GLU A 55 -2.37 -4.18 -3.56
CA GLU A 55 -1.54 -4.78 -4.62
C GLU A 55 -0.05 -4.47 -4.42
N VAL A 56 0.28 -3.27 -3.96
CA VAL A 56 1.69 -2.90 -3.63
C VAL A 56 2.21 -3.72 -2.46
N ILE A 57 1.38 -3.93 -1.42
CA ILE A 57 1.75 -4.77 -0.27
C ILE A 57 2.03 -6.20 -0.74
N GLN A 58 1.09 -6.80 -1.49
CA GLN A 58 1.25 -8.16 -2.01
C GLN A 58 2.48 -8.29 -2.90
N ALA A 59 2.68 -7.35 -3.83
CA ALA A 59 3.84 -7.36 -4.71
C ALA A 59 5.18 -7.32 -3.95
N ALA A 60 5.26 -6.55 -2.86
CA ALA A 60 6.44 -6.52 -2.01
C ALA A 60 6.68 -7.88 -1.33
N PHE A 61 5.64 -8.48 -0.74
CA PHE A 61 5.75 -9.78 -0.06
C PHE A 61 6.00 -10.97 -1.00
N GLU A 62 5.64 -10.83 -2.28
CA GLU A 62 5.97 -11.83 -3.29
C GLU A 62 7.42 -11.75 -3.77
N TYR A 63 8.08 -10.59 -3.65
CA TYR A 63 9.42 -10.37 -4.18
C TYR A 63 10.52 -10.33 -3.11
N PHE A 64 10.25 -9.70 -1.96
CA PHE A 64 11.23 -9.55 -0.88
C PHE A 64 10.97 -10.55 0.24
N GLU A 65 12.03 -10.83 1.01
CA GLU A 65 11.95 -11.67 2.21
C GLU A 65 10.93 -11.13 3.23
N ALA A 66 9.89 -11.92 3.50
CA ALA A 66 8.85 -11.56 4.45
C ALA A 66 9.41 -11.29 5.86
N SER A 67 10.46 -12.02 6.25
CA SER A 67 11.16 -11.80 7.53
C SER A 67 11.70 -10.38 7.66
N TRP A 68 12.28 -9.82 6.60
CA TRP A 68 12.73 -8.43 6.59
C TRP A 68 11.55 -7.45 6.54
N LEU A 69 10.56 -7.69 5.67
CA LEU A 69 9.40 -6.80 5.53
C LEU A 69 8.61 -6.61 6.82
N THR A 70 8.49 -7.66 7.63
CA THR A 70 7.77 -7.63 8.92
C THR A 70 8.53 -6.91 10.03
N THR A 71 9.83 -6.65 9.87
CA THR A 71 10.64 -5.85 10.80
C THR A 71 10.50 -4.34 10.59
N LEU A 72 9.98 -3.93 9.44
CA LEU A 72 9.86 -2.53 9.05
C LEU A 72 8.51 -1.95 9.46
N ASN A 73 8.48 -0.64 9.68
CA ASN A 73 7.24 0.10 9.90
C ASN A 73 6.54 0.38 8.56
N TRP A 74 5.27 0.02 8.44
CA TRP A 74 4.47 0.25 7.23
C TRP A 74 3.53 1.44 7.39
N ILE A 75 3.50 2.30 6.39
CA ILE A 75 2.56 3.40 6.26
C ILE A 75 1.57 3.05 5.17
N VAL A 76 0.29 2.98 5.52
CA VAL A 76 -0.79 2.58 4.61
C VAL A 76 -1.92 3.60 4.60
N VAL A 77 -2.72 3.63 3.55
CA VAL A 77 -3.68 4.74 3.31
C VAL A 77 -5.11 4.47 3.79
N SER A 78 -5.37 3.30 4.36
CA SER A 78 -6.70 2.89 4.81
C SER A 78 -6.65 1.69 5.77
N GLN A 79 -7.72 1.49 6.53
CA GLN A 79 -7.88 0.27 7.35
C GLN A 79 -7.82 -0.99 6.51
N ARG A 80 -8.44 -0.99 5.32
CA ARG A 80 -8.40 -2.13 4.40
C ARG A 80 -6.97 -2.55 4.04
N THR A 81 -6.08 -1.60 3.78
CA THR A 81 -4.67 -1.87 3.49
C THR A 81 -3.89 -2.28 4.74
N ALA A 82 -4.24 -1.75 5.90
CA ALA A 82 -3.68 -2.20 7.18
C ALA A 82 -4.02 -3.67 7.44
N ASP A 83 -5.28 -4.07 7.25
CA ASP A 83 -5.73 -5.46 7.45
C ASP A 83 -4.99 -6.45 6.54
N ILE A 84 -4.68 -6.04 5.30
CA ILE A 84 -3.88 -6.85 4.37
C ILE A 84 -2.45 -7.02 4.90
N ALA A 85 -1.80 -5.92 5.31
CA ALA A 85 -0.44 -5.97 5.86
C ALA A 85 -0.38 -6.81 7.16
N SER A 86 -1.34 -6.63 8.06
CA SER A 86 -1.44 -7.41 9.30
C SER A 86 -1.59 -8.90 9.04
N LYS A 87 -2.40 -9.30 8.04
CA LYS A 87 -2.56 -10.71 7.65
C LYS A 87 -1.27 -11.33 7.10
N LEU A 88 -0.37 -10.51 6.56
CA LEU A 88 0.95 -10.92 6.08
C LEU A 88 2.02 -10.88 7.18
N GLY A 89 1.64 -10.61 8.43
CA GLY A 89 2.53 -10.64 9.60
C GLY A 89 3.18 -9.30 9.95
N VAL A 90 2.80 -8.21 9.29
CA VAL A 90 3.29 -6.87 9.66
C VAL A 90 2.71 -6.48 11.02
N THR A 91 3.59 -6.10 11.95
CA THR A 91 3.21 -5.72 13.32
C THR A 91 3.23 -4.21 13.56
N GLN A 92 4.02 -3.48 12.77
CA GLN A 92 4.19 -2.03 12.89
C GLN A 92 3.50 -1.33 11.71
N ILE A 93 2.31 -0.78 11.95
CA ILE A 93 1.48 -0.14 10.91
C ILE A 93 0.97 1.22 11.40
N ASP A 94 1.23 2.26 10.62
CA ASP A 94 0.59 3.57 10.75
C ASP A 94 -0.34 3.81 9.55
N ILE A 95 -1.55 4.30 9.83
CA ILE A 95 -2.52 4.63 8.78
C ILE A 95 -2.44 6.13 8.52
N SER A 96 -2.07 6.51 7.30
CA SER A 96 -2.13 7.91 6.87
C SER A 96 -3.58 8.35 6.73
N ARG A 97 -3.81 9.66 6.89
CA ARG A 97 -5.15 10.25 6.78
C ARG A 97 -5.81 9.96 5.43
N ASP A 98 -5.03 10.05 4.36
CA ASP A 98 -5.42 9.74 2.99
C ASP A 98 -4.17 9.40 2.15
N ALA A 99 -4.35 9.19 0.85
CA ALA A 99 -3.27 8.83 -0.08
C ALA A 99 -2.55 10.04 -0.69
N SER A 100 -2.78 11.27 -0.21
CA SER A 100 -2.07 12.44 -0.70
C SER A 100 -0.62 12.46 -0.23
N ASP A 101 0.26 13.05 -1.04
CA ASP A 101 1.68 13.20 -0.70
C ASP A 101 1.87 13.89 0.65
N GLN A 102 1.08 14.92 0.94
CA GLN A 102 1.14 15.66 2.20
C GLN A 102 0.83 14.75 3.40
N ALA A 103 -0.22 13.93 3.33
CA ALA A 103 -0.59 13.01 4.40
C ALA A 103 0.47 11.91 4.59
N LEU A 104 1.02 11.39 3.50
CA LEU A 104 2.07 10.37 3.53
C LEU A 104 3.38 10.90 4.13
N ILE A 105 3.81 12.10 3.69
CA ILE A 105 5.02 12.76 4.20
C ILE A 105 4.89 13.07 5.69
N GLN A 106 3.74 13.60 6.13
CA GLN A 106 3.50 13.88 7.55
C GLN A 106 3.57 12.60 8.40
N CYS A 107 2.96 11.51 7.92
CA CYS A 107 3.01 10.22 8.59
C CYS A 107 4.46 9.71 8.69
N ALA A 108 5.21 9.75 7.58
CA ALA A 108 6.62 9.34 7.55
C ALA A 108 7.49 10.16 8.51
N GLN A 109 7.28 11.47 8.59
CA GLN A 109 7.99 12.33 9.54
C GLN A 109 7.72 11.93 10.99
N HIS A 110 6.48 11.56 11.34
CA HIS A 110 6.14 11.07 12.68
C HIS A 110 6.83 9.72 12.98
N VAL A 111 6.81 8.79 12.03
CA VAL A 111 7.47 7.49 12.15
C VAL A 111 8.97 7.65 12.38
N VAL A 112 9.64 8.49 11.60
CA VAL A 112 11.09 8.73 11.72
C VAL A 112 11.44 9.39 13.05
N LYS A 113 10.63 10.35 13.53
CA LYS A 113 10.83 10.95 14.86
C LYS A 113 10.70 9.92 15.98
N ARG A 114 9.70 9.03 15.90
CA ARG A 114 9.51 7.94 16.87
C ARG A 114 10.72 7.02 16.90
N ALA A 115 11.21 6.58 15.75
CA ALA A 115 12.37 5.69 15.65
C ALA A 115 13.66 6.30 16.25
N ARG A 116 13.85 7.62 16.12
CA ARG A 116 15.01 8.32 16.71
C ARG A 116 14.98 8.30 18.24
N HIS A 117 13.82 8.57 18.85
CA HIS A 117 13.70 8.57 20.32
C HIS A 117 13.90 7.18 20.93
N PHE A 118 13.59 6.10 20.22
CA PHE A 118 13.85 4.73 20.69
C PHE A 118 15.33 4.31 20.59
N SER A 119 16.18 5.05 19.87
CA SER A 119 17.61 4.70 19.68
C SER A 119 18.53 5.43 20.67
N GLU A 120 18.00 6.30 21.53
CA GLU A 120 18.75 7.14 22.48
C GLU A 120 18.66 6.65 23.95
N HIS A 121 18.14 5.44 24.17
CA HIS A 121 18.05 4.74 25.46
C HIS A 121 18.54 3.30 25.31
#